data_AF-A0A6P8XBL4-F1
#
_entry.id   AF-A0A6P8XBL4-F1
#
_cell.length_a   1.000
_cell.length_b   1.000
_cell.length_c   1.000
_cell.angle_alpha   90.00
_cell.angle_beta   90.00
_cell.angle_gamma   90.00
#
_symmetry.space_group_name_H-M   'P 1'
#
loop_
_entity.id
_entity.type
_entity.pdbx_description
1 polymer ?
#
loop_
_entity_poly.entity_id
_entity_poly.type
_entity_poly.pdbx_seq_one_letter_code
_entity_poly.pdbx_strand_id
1 'polypeptide(L)'
;MVALWLLLLTALLAKSLAVDFDYKLPRAVLERLNSSSAQFDAWTRELSASLSAEHQRRVAWNVPFMRTPRSQLDLRRLQQKLNPSNPLKLRLWISYYWQLRRSQLLNSDNMLLAHFVLTLRQLLLGDSGQLENNQLQNMLQSLPPFLATLVRSRWLCLKHIGQQLFLQPGDALQLGVSSNCSMWQVQQHAEHWLRLQNACEQHSMWFINMLHTHLQSRTYMLLTSASDNASRFCVGQQGVGYLEHADGWQKDCQWRLNDCTQLPQFLNLVDNGFA
;
A
#
# COMPACT_ATOMS: atom_id res chain seq x y z
N MET A 1 4.90 14.62 56.56
CA MET A 1 6.12 14.22 55.81
C MET A 1 6.06 12.78 55.27
N VAL A 2 5.65 11.78 56.06
CA VAL A 2 5.63 10.35 55.64
C VAL A 2 4.77 10.08 54.40
N ALA A 3 3.62 10.74 54.25
CA ALA A 3 2.74 10.57 53.07
C ALA A 3 3.38 11.06 51.75
N LEU A 4 4.21 12.11 51.82
CA LEU A 4 4.88 12.66 50.63
C LEU A 4 5.98 11.70 50.13
N TRP A 5 6.68 11.04 51.05
CA TRP A 5 7.70 10.04 50.76
C TRP A 5 7.09 8.76 50.17
N LEU A 6 5.93 8.31 50.67
CA LEU A 6 5.19 7.18 50.11
C LEU A 6 4.72 7.45 48.67
N LEU A 7 4.22 8.65 48.38
CA LEU A 7 3.85 9.05 47.02
C LEU A 7 5.05 9.14 46.07
N LEU A 8 6.20 9.61 46.56
CA LEU A 8 7.44 9.63 45.79
C LEU A 8 7.97 8.21 45.51
N LEU A 9 7.89 7.31 46.49
CA LEU A 9 8.29 5.92 46.34
C LEU A 9 7.39 5.17 45.36
N THR A 10 6.07 5.35 45.42
CA THR A 10 5.14 4.73 44.46
C THR A 10 5.32 5.30 43.06
N ALA A 11 5.59 6.60 42.92
CA ALA A 11 5.91 7.21 41.62
C ALA A 11 7.24 6.71 41.06
N LEU A 12 8.27 6.51 41.90
CA LEU A 12 9.56 5.94 41.50
C LEU A 12 9.45 4.47 41.13
N LEU A 13 8.70 3.67 41.90
CA LEU A 13 8.43 2.26 41.60
C LEU A 13 7.62 2.10 40.31
N ALA A 14 6.56 2.90 40.12
CA ALA A 14 5.79 2.92 38.89
C ALA A 14 6.64 3.32 37.67
N LYS A 15 7.55 4.30 37.82
CA LYS A 15 8.53 4.64 36.78
C LYS A 15 9.50 3.48 36.50
N SER A 16 10.02 2.81 37.52
CA SER A 16 10.95 1.69 37.34
C SER A 16 10.30 0.49 36.64
N LEU A 17 9.05 0.18 37.00
CA LEU A 17 8.25 -0.87 36.37
C LEU A 17 7.93 -0.51 34.91
N ALA A 18 7.57 0.75 34.63
CA ALA A 18 7.34 1.22 33.26
C ALA A 18 8.62 1.15 32.40
N VAL A 19 9.78 1.49 32.95
CA VAL A 19 11.09 1.41 32.26
C VAL A 19 11.48 -0.04 31.97
N ASP A 20 11.25 -0.96 32.90
CA ASP A 20 11.55 -2.40 32.71
C ASP A 20 10.57 -3.05 31.72
N PHE A 21 9.30 -2.62 31.71
CA PHE A 21 8.30 -3.03 30.71
C PHE A 21 8.68 -2.52 29.30
N ASP A 22 9.11 -1.25 29.18
CA ASP A 22 9.47 -0.62 27.91
C ASP A 22 10.70 -1.28 27.25
N TYR A 23 11.65 -1.82 28.03
CA TYR A 23 12.80 -2.56 27.50
C TYR A 23 12.51 -4.04 27.20
N LYS A 24 11.65 -4.69 27.99
CA LYS A 24 11.33 -6.12 27.83
C LYS A 24 10.32 -6.37 26.71
N LEU A 25 9.35 -5.47 26.50
CA LEU A 25 8.31 -5.68 25.48
C LEU A 25 8.85 -5.80 24.06
N PRO A 26 9.77 -4.93 23.59
CA PRO A 26 10.32 -5.07 22.24
C PRO A 26 10.98 -6.42 22.00
N ARG A 27 11.64 -6.97 23.03
CA ARG A 27 12.23 -8.32 22.99
C ARG A 27 11.15 -9.41 22.99
N ALA A 28 10.12 -9.26 23.81
CA ALA A 28 8.98 -10.17 23.84
C ALA A 28 8.25 -10.21 22.49
N VAL A 29 8.14 -9.08 21.78
CA VAL A 29 7.61 -9.05 20.40
C VAL A 29 8.45 -9.96 19.49
N LEU A 30 9.78 -9.85 19.52
CA LEU A 30 10.65 -10.70 18.72
C LEU A 30 10.51 -12.18 19.04
N GLU A 31 10.41 -12.54 20.32
CA GLU A 31 10.22 -13.93 20.75
C GLU A 31 8.85 -14.46 20.28
N ARG A 32 7.80 -13.64 20.37
CA ARG A 32 6.45 -14.00 19.93
C ARG A 32 6.32 -14.09 18.41
N LEU A 33 7.18 -13.45 17.63
CA LEU A 33 7.22 -13.63 16.17
C LEU A 33 7.56 -15.07 15.75
N ASN A 34 8.17 -15.88 16.61
CA ASN A 34 8.41 -17.30 16.33
C ASN A 34 7.16 -18.18 16.54
N SER A 35 6.12 -17.66 17.20
CA SER A 35 4.84 -18.39 17.39
C SER A 35 4.02 -18.46 16.09
N SER A 36 2.93 -19.23 16.10
CA SER A 36 1.99 -19.26 14.96
C SER A 36 1.35 -17.88 14.75
N SER A 37 0.92 -17.57 13.52
CA SER A 37 0.29 -16.28 13.21
C SER A 37 -0.96 -16.02 14.08
N ALA A 38 -1.78 -17.04 14.31
CA ALA A 38 -2.96 -16.94 15.16
C ALA A 38 -2.62 -16.60 16.63
N GLN A 39 -1.58 -17.22 17.17
CA GLN A 39 -1.11 -16.92 18.53
C GLN A 39 -0.54 -15.50 18.64
N PHE A 40 0.22 -15.07 17.64
CA PHE A 40 0.74 -13.70 17.58
C PHE A 40 -0.39 -12.67 17.46
N ASP A 41 -1.41 -12.95 16.67
CA ASP A 41 -2.58 -12.08 16.51
C ASP A 41 -3.39 -11.97 17.81
N ALA A 42 -3.65 -13.08 18.49
CA ALA A 42 -4.32 -13.08 19.79
C ALA A 42 -3.53 -12.26 20.83
N TRP A 43 -2.23 -12.54 20.95
CA TRP A 43 -1.36 -11.85 21.90
C TRP A 43 -1.24 -10.35 21.61
N THR A 44 -1.07 -9.95 20.34
CA THR A 44 -0.99 -8.51 19.99
C THR A 44 -2.31 -7.79 20.23
N ARG A 45 -3.46 -8.46 20.07
CA ARG A 45 -4.77 -7.89 20.37
C ARG A 45 -4.95 -7.62 21.87
N GLU A 46 -4.65 -8.61 22.71
CA GLU A 46 -4.66 -8.47 24.17
C GLU A 46 -3.72 -7.34 24.62
N LEU A 47 -2.49 -7.34 24.10
CA LEU A 47 -1.51 -6.34 24.43
C LEU A 47 -1.94 -4.94 23.97
N SER A 48 -2.51 -4.82 22.77
CA SER A 48 -3.06 -3.58 22.25
C SER A 48 -4.22 -3.02 23.09
N ALA A 49 -4.99 -3.87 23.78
CA ALA A 49 -6.05 -3.44 24.68
C ALA A 49 -5.50 -2.96 26.05
N SER A 50 -4.41 -3.57 26.51
CA SER A 50 -3.78 -3.25 27.80
C SER A 50 -2.88 -2.02 27.78
N LEU A 51 -2.28 -1.69 26.63
CA LEU A 51 -1.30 -0.61 26.51
C LEU A 51 -1.93 0.69 26.04
N SER A 52 -1.49 1.81 26.63
CA SER A 52 -1.82 3.14 26.09
C SER A 52 -1.21 3.34 24.69
N ALA A 53 -1.81 4.23 23.88
CA ALA A 53 -1.34 4.51 22.54
C ALA A 53 0.13 5.01 22.48
N GLU A 54 0.61 5.62 23.56
CA GLU A 54 2.00 6.06 23.70
C GLU A 54 2.95 4.88 23.95
N HIS A 55 2.62 3.97 24.86
CA HIS A 55 3.42 2.76 25.10
C HIS A 55 3.46 1.88 23.86
N GLN A 56 2.33 1.70 23.16
CA GLN A 56 2.30 0.96 21.89
C GLN A 56 3.27 1.57 20.86
N ARG A 57 3.37 2.91 20.78
CA ARG A 57 4.32 3.60 19.90
C ARG A 57 5.77 3.34 20.32
N ARG A 58 6.08 3.51 21.61
CA ARG A 58 7.43 3.27 22.14
C ARG A 58 7.87 1.83 21.88
N VAL A 59 7.01 0.85 22.16
CA VAL A 59 7.29 -0.57 21.90
C VAL A 59 7.57 -0.78 20.42
N ALA A 60 6.66 -0.33 19.55
CA ALA A 60 6.79 -0.58 18.11
C ALA A 60 8.07 0.00 17.49
N TRP A 61 8.47 1.21 17.89
CA TRP A 61 9.68 1.85 17.38
C TRP A 61 10.98 1.20 17.87
N ASN A 62 10.95 0.50 19.00
CA ASN A 62 12.12 -0.11 19.61
C ASN A 62 12.31 -1.60 19.27
N VAL A 63 11.39 -2.24 18.54
CA VAL A 63 11.57 -3.64 18.08
C VAL A 63 12.66 -3.70 17.01
N PRO A 64 13.79 -4.42 17.22
CA PRO A 64 14.88 -4.44 16.25
C PRO A 64 14.65 -5.53 15.19
N PHE A 65 13.67 -5.33 14.31
CA PHE A 65 13.26 -6.30 13.29
C PHE A 65 14.41 -6.73 12.36
N MET A 66 15.41 -5.88 12.13
CA MET A 66 16.52 -6.19 11.22
C MET A 66 17.57 -7.16 11.80
N ARG A 67 17.50 -7.49 13.10
CA ARG A 67 18.47 -8.41 13.73
C ARG A 67 18.18 -9.90 13.47
N THR A 68 16.94 -10.22 13.15
CA THR A 68 16.43 -11.59 13.08
C THR A 68 16.39 -12.21 11.68
N PRO A 69 15.92 -11.51 10.62
CA PRO A 69 15.76 -12.09 9.30
C PRO A 69 17.12 -12.33 8.65
N ARG A 70 17.32 -13.55 8.13
CA ARG A 70 18.58 -13.98 7.48
C ARG A 70 18.46 -14.09 5.96
N SER A 71 17.26 -13.91 5.44
CA SER A 71 16.94 -14.04 4.02
C SER A 71 15.80 -13.10 3.61
N GLN A 72 15.66 -12.84 2.31
CA GLN A 72 14.50 -12.13 1.75
C GLN A 72 13.18 -12.84 2.10
N LEU A 73 13.17 -14.18 2.13
CA LEU A 73 12.00 -14.97 2.51
C LEU A 73 11.57 -14.69 3.95
N ASP A 74 12.52 -14.54 4.88
CA ASP A 74 12.22 -14.21 6.28
C ASP A 74 11.63 -12.79 6.40
N LEU A 75 12.13 -11.84 5.60
CA LEU A 75 11.58 -10.49 5.56
C LEU A 75 10.11 -10.51 5.12
N ARG A 76 9.76 -11.31 4.11
CA ARG A 76 8.38 -11.45 3.62
C ARG A 76 7.47 -12.11 4.66
N ARG A 77 7.92 -13.21 5.27
CA ARG A 77 7.18 -13.88 6.36
C ARG A 77 6.92 -12.95 7.53
N LEU A 78 7.91 -12.15 7.90
CA LEU A 78 7.78 -11.14 8.95
C LEU A 78 6.74 -10.09 8.57
N GLN A 79 6.76 -9.58 7.33
CA GLN A 79 5.77 -8.62 6.85
C GLN A 79 4.34 -9.17 6.97
N GLN A 80 4.11 -10.41 6.50
CA GLN A 80 2.82 -11.08 6.57
C GLN A 80 2.34 -11.23 8.02
N LYS A 81 3.23 -11.64 8.95
CA LYS A 81 2.89 -11.72 10.38
C LYS A 81 2.54 -10.37 10.98
N LEU A 82 3.14 -9.28 10.50
CA LEU A 82 2.90 -7.93 11.00
C LEU A 82 1.65 -7.26 10.41
N ASN A 83 0.91 -7.92 9.52
CA ASN A 83 -0.26 -7.32 8.87
C ASN A 83 -1.22 -6.62 9.83
N PRO A 84 -1.59 -5.36 9.58
CA PRO A 84 -2.43 -4.59 10.49
C PRO A 84 -3.78 -5.28 10.77
N SER A 85 -4.01 -5.69 12.01
CA SER A 85 -5.31 -6.22 12.48
C SER A 85 -5.74 -5.62 13.82
N ASN A 86 -4.87 -4.81 14.42
CA ASN A 86 -5.11 -4.04 15.65
C ASN A 86 -4.15 -2.83 15.69
N PRO A 87 -4.39 -1.84 16.55
CA PRO A 87 -3.57 -0.64 16.65
C PRO A 87 -2.08 -0.92 16.91
N LEU A 88 -1.73 -1.92 17.71
CA LEU A 88 -0.33 -2.28 17.96
C LEU A 88 0.34 -2.87 16.71
N LYS A 89 -0.31 -3.80 16.00
CA LYS A 89 0.22 -4.36 14.74
C LYS A 89 0.40 -3.29 13.67
N LEU A 90 -0.51 -2.32 13.56
CA LEU A 90 -0.34 -1.18 12.67
C LEU A 90 0.96 -0.42 12.97
N ARG A 91 1.21 -0.10 14.25
CA ARG A 91 2.45 0.59 14.65
C ARG A 91 3.70 -0.26 14.39
N LEU A 92 3.65 -1.56 14.66
CA LEU A 92 4.74 -2.51 14.38
C LEU A 92 5.04 -2.58 12.88
N TRP A 93 4.01 -2.65 12.05
CA TRP A 93 4.10 -2.67 10.59
C TRP A 93 4.71 -1.38 10.04
N ILE A 94 4.29 -0.21 10.55
CA ILE A 94 4.89 1.09 10.21
C ILE A 94 6.38 1.12 10.60
N SER A 95 6.72 0.69 11.82
CA SER A 95 8.12 0.63 12.28
C SER A 95 8.97 -0.28 11.40
N TYR A 96 8.43 -1.44 11.02
CA TYR A 96 9.10 -2.39 10.13
C TYR A 96 9.38 -1.80 8.74
N TYR A 97 8.41 -1.10 8.16
CA TYR A 97 8.60 -0.36 6.90
C TYR A 97 9.79 0.60 6.96
N TRP A 98 9.85 1.43 8.00
CA TRP A 98 10.92 2.43 8.16
C TRP A 98 12.28 1.80 8.45
N GLN A 99 12.32 0.65 9.11
CA GLN A 99 13.56 -0.11 9.30
C GLN A 99 14.09 -0.70 7.99
N LEU A 100 13.22 -1.32 7.19
CA LEU A 100 13.58 -1.84 5.86
C LEU A 100 14.09 -0.74 4.93
N ARG A 101 13.42 0.43 4.95
CA ARG A 101 13.80 1.58 4.12
C ARG A 101 15.17 2.12 4.51
N ARG A 102 15.43 2.33 5.80
CA ARG A 102 16.74 2.80 6.31
C ARG A 102 17.88 1.83 5.99
N SER A 103 17.57 0.54 5.98
CA SER A 103 18.53 -0.53 5.65
C SER A 103 18.65 -0.78 4.15
N GLN A 104 17.96 0.00 3.30
CA GLN A 104 17.90 -0.15 1.84
C GLN A 104 17.36 -1.51 1.33
N LEU A 105 16.81 -2.33 2.23
CA LEU A 105 16.28 -3.67 1.90
C LEU A 105 14.92 -3.60 1.20
N LEU A 106 14.16 -2.53 1.41
CA LEU A 106 12.83 -2.38 0.82
C LEU A 106 12.85 -2.37 -0.72
N ASN A 107 13.88 -1.79 -1.32
CA ASN A 107 14.03 -1.71 -2.78
C ASN A 107 14.72 -2.95 -3.37
N SER A 108 15.30 -3.81 -2.52
CA SER A 108 15.99 -5.04 -2.96
C SER A 108 15.04 -6.21 -3.18
N ASP A 109 13.80 -6.10 -2.71
CA ASP A 109 12.76 -7.11 -2.84
C ASP A 109 11.43 -6.46 -3.23
N ASN A 110 11.07 -6.55 -4.51
CA ASN A 110 9.85 -5.95 -5.05
C ASN A 110 8.57 -6.53 -4.41
N MET A 111 8.62 -7.77 -3.90
CA MET A 111 7.46 -8.36 -3.20
C MET A 111 7.17 -7.63 -1.89
N LEU A 112 8.21 -7.24 -1.14
CA LEU A 112 8.03 -6.47 0.09
C LEU A 112 7.34 -5.14 -0.22
N LEU A 113 7.85 -4.41 -1.21
CA LEU A 113 7.29 -3.12 -1.60
C LEU A 113 5.84 -3.23 -2.06
N ALA A 114 5.53 -4.20 -2.94
CA ALA A 114 4.17 -4.43 -3.44
C ALA A 114 3.18 -4.68 -2.30
N HIS A 115 3.55 -5.53 -1.33
CA HIS A 115 2.71 -5.78 -0.17
C HIS A 115 2.51 -4.51 0.68
N PHE A 116 3.53 -3.69 0.91
CA PHE A 116 3.36 -2.42 1.66
C PHE A 116 2.39 -1.47 0.97
N VAL A 117 2.48 -1.35 -0.36
CA VAL A 117 1.61 -0.51 -1.19
C VAL A 117 0.15 -0.93 -1.06
N LEU A 118 -0.15 -2.23 -1.19
CA LEU A 118 -1.51 -2.74 -1.10
C LEU A 118 -2.12 -2.52 0.28
N THR A 119 -1.38 -2.85 1.34
CA THR A 119 -1.86 -2.64 2.71
C THR A 119 -2.07 -1.15 3.00
N LEU A 120 -1.15 -0.27 2.57
CA LEU A 120 -1.31 1.17 2.76
C LEU A 120 -2.58 1.71 2.09
N ARG A 121 -2.88 1.25 0.88
CA ARG A 121 -4.12 1.60 0.17
C ARG A 121 -5.36 1.21 0.97
N GLN A 122 -5.40 -0.02 1.50
CA GLN A 122 -6.53 -0.48 2.31
C GLN A 122 -6.73 0.39 3.56
N LEU A 123 -5.63 0.76 4.24
CA LEU A 123 -5.68 1.59 5.44
C LEU A 123 -6.16 3.02 5.16
N LEU A 124 -5.77 3.60 4.03
CA LEU A 124 -6.17 4.96 3.63
C LEU A 124 -7.59 5.04 3.07
N LEU A 125 -8.12 3.94 2.53
CA LEU A 125 -9.53 3.84 2.14
C LEU A 125 -10.45 3.57 3.34
N GLY A 126 -9.91 3.05 4.45
CA GLY A 126 -10.61 2.86 5.71
C GLY A 126 -10.55 4.10 6.60
N ASP A 127 -11.38 4.09 7.64
CA ASP A 127 -11.38 5.13 8.68
C ASP A 127 -10.28 4.81 9.72
N SER A 128 -9.09 5.38 9.53
CA SER A 128 -7.97 5.25 10.48
C SER A 128 -7.75 6.55 11.25
N GLY A 129 -7.50 6.46 12.56
CA GLY A 129 -7.44 7.61 13.46
C GLY A 129 -6.38 8.65 13.05
N GLN A 130 -6.60 9.93 13.41
CA GLN A 130 -5.80 11.08 12.91
C GLN A 130 -4.28 10.95 13.04
N LEU A 131 -3.76 10.43 14.16
CA LEU A 131 -2.31 10.29 14.37
C LEU A 131 -1.68 9.18 13.54
N GLU A 132 -2.41 8.09 13.33
CA GLU A 132 -2.00 7.00 12.44
C GLU A 132 -2.06 7.48 11.00
N ASN A 133 -3.07 8.28 10.67
CA ASN A 133 -3.19 8.93 9.37
C ASN A 133 -1.92 9.72 9.01
N ASN A 134 -1.35 10.53 9.91
CA ASN A 134 -0.10 11.25 9.62
C ASN A 134 1.08 10.34 9.25
N GLN A 135 1.25 9.20 9.94
CA GLN A 135 2.32 8.25 9.62
C GLN A 135 2.05 7.55 8.29
N LEU A 136 0.79 7.21 8.00
CA LEU A 136 0.39 6.65 6.71
C LEU A 136 0.58 7.64 5.57
N GLN A 137 0.29 8.93 5.78
CA GLN A 137 0.60 10.00 4.82
C GLN A 137 2.11 10.13 4.59
N ASN A 138 2.94 10.05 5.65
CA ASN A 138 4.39 10.08 5.50
C ASN A 138 4.91 8.87 4.70
N MET A 139 4.34 7.68 4.96
CA MET A 139 4.65 6.49 4.15
C MET A 139 4.27 6.72 2.69
N LEU A 140 3.07 7.23 2.43
CA LEU A 140 2.58 7.58 1.09
C LEU A 140 3.53 8.55 0.36
N GLN A 141 3.93 9.63 1.01
CA GLN A 141 4.84 10.64 0.45
C GLN A 141 6.24 10.07 0.16
N SER A 142 6.64 9.06 0.94
CA SER A 142 7.94 8.43 0.79
C SER A 142 7.95 7.39 -0.34
N LEU A 143 6.79 6.93 -0.81
CA LEU A 143 6.71 6.03 -1.95
C LEU A 143 7.15 6.75 -3.22
N PRO A 144 7.71 6.02 -4.20
CA PRO A 144 7.86 6.54 -5.53
C PRO A 144 6.53 7.12 -6.07
N PRO A 145 6.56 8.23 -6.83
CA PRO A 145 5.35 8.98 -7.20
C PRO A 145 4.25 8.12 -7.85
N PHE A 146 4.62 7.13 -8.65
CA PHE A 146 3.69 6.24 -9.34
C PHE A 146 2.94 5.30 -8.38
N LEU A 147 3.62 4.73 -7.38
CA LEU A 147 2.98 3.95 -6.32
C LEU A 147 2.10 4.84 -5.44
N ALA A 148 2.56 6.06 -5.15
CA ALA A 148 1.75 7.01 -4.39
C ALA A 148 0.42 7.31 -5.09
N THR A 149 0.41 7.48 -6.42
CA THR A 149 -0.84 7.61 -7.20
C THR A 149 -1.71 6.36 -7.09
N LEU A 150 -1.14 5.16 -7.25
CA LEU A 150 -1.88 3.90 -7.08
C LEU A 150 -2.49 3.75 -5.69
N VAL A 151 -1.80 4.21 -4.65
CA VAL A 151 -2.29 4.11 -3.28
C VAL A 151 -3.41 5.11 -3.02
N ARG A 152 -3.24 6.36 -3.45
CA ARG A 152 -4.18 7.46 -3.15
C ARG A 152 -5.50 7.34 -3.91
N SER A 153 -5.47 6.85 -5.15
CA SER A 153 -6.57 7.05 -6.08
C SER A 153 -7.48 5.83 -6.20
N ARG A 154 -8.78 5.99 -5.92
CA ARG A 154 -9.77 4.94 -6.20
C ARG A 154 -10.01 4.78 -7.70
N TRP A 155 -9.99 5.90 -8.40
CA TRP A 155 -10.22 6.01 -9.84
C TRP A 155 -8.95 6.51 -10.54
N LEU A 156 -8.58 5.83 -11.62
CA LEU A 156 -7.41 6.18 -12.43
C LEU A 156 -7.82 6.50 -13.87
N CYS A 157 -7.06 7.40 -14.46
CA CYS A 157 -7.17 7.77 -15.86
C CYS A 157 -5.88 7.40 -16.58
N LEU A 158 -6.02 6.62 -17.65
CA LEU A 158 -4.92 6.09 -18.45
C LEU A 158 -4.43 7.14 -19.44
N LYS A 159 -3.11 7.32 -19.52
CA LYS A 159 -2.45 8.14 -20.54
C LYS A 159 -1.38 7.37 -21.27
N HIS A 160 -1.32 7.55 -22.58
CA HIS A 160 -0.31 6.98 -23.47
C HIS A 160 0.31 8.09 -24.33
N ILE A 161 1.64 8.21 -24.35
CA ILE A 161 2.39 9.25 -25.09
C ILE A 161 1.78 10.67 -24.88
N GLY A 162 1.36 10.97 -23.66
CA GLY A 162 0.76 12.27 -23.31
C GLY A 162 -0.72 12.44 -23.67
N GLN A 163 -1.33 11.50 -24.39
CA GLN A 163 -2.73 11.52 -24.76
C GLN A 163 -3.60 10.76 -23.74
N GLN A 164 -4.78 11.29 -23.44
CA GLN A 164 -5.82 10.58 -22.68
C GLN A 164 -6.63 9.70 -23.61
N LEU A 165 -6.93 8.49 -23.16
CA LEU A 165 -7.60 7.47 -23.95
C LEU A 165 -8.86 7.00 -23.22
N PHE A 166 -9.95 6.80 -23.97
CA PHE A 166 -11.22 6.24 -23.47
C PHE A 166 -11.61 5.00 -24.26
N LEU A 167 -12.41 4.13 -23.63
CA LEU A 167 -12.79 2.84 -24.20
C LEU A 167 -13.97 2.95 -25.16
N GLN A 168 -13.86 2.22 -26.26
CA GLN A 168 -14.89 1.92 -27.23
C GLN A 168 -15.29 0.44 -27.12
N PRO A 169 -16.49 0.07 -27.61
CA PRO A 169 -16.91 -1.33 -27.67
C PRO A 169 -15.85 -2.24 -28.30
N GLY A 170 -15.60 -3.40 -27.69
CA GLY A 170 -14.62 -4.37 -28.19
C GLY A 170 -13.17 -4.08 -27.79
N ASP A 171 -12.96 -3.48 -26.61
CA ASP A 171 -11.66 -3.19 -26.00
C ASP A 171 -10.75 -2.22 -26.78
N ALA A 172 -11.27 -1.53 -27.80
CA ALA A 172 -10.54 -0.50 -28.52
C ALA A 172 -10.48 0.80 -27.70
N LEU A 173 -9.34 1.50 -27.68
CA LEU A 173 -9.24 2.83 -27.05
C LEU A 173 -9.23 3.91 -28.13
N GLN A 174 -10.02 4.97 -27.96
CA GLN A 174 -9.96 6.17 -28.79
C GLN A 174 -9.35 7.34 -28.00
N LEU A 175 -8.65 8.21 -28.73
CA LEU A 175 -8.16 9.49 -28.25
C LEU A 175 -9.31 10.43 -27.92
N GLY A 176 -9.37 10.91 -26.69
CA GLY A 176 -10.36 11.89 -26.28
C GLY A 176 -10.18 12.37 -24.85
N VAL A 177 -10.69 13.57 -24.60
CA VAL A 177 -10.56 14.26 -23.32
C VAL A 177 -11.88 14.16 -22.56
N SER A 178 -11.78 13.94 -21.24
CA SER A 178 -12.85 14.25 -20.27
C SER A 178 -14.16 13.42 -20.28
N SER A 179 -14.16 12.17 -20.77
CA SER A 179 -15.33 11.27 -20.64
C SER A 179 -15.24 10.32 -19.44
N ASN A 180 -16.39 9.94 -18.86
CA ASN A 180 -16.49 8.89 -17.82
C ASN A 180 -15.84 7.55 -18.26
N CYS A 181 -15.86 7.25 -19.55
CA CYS A 181 -15.32 6.00 -20.11
C CYS A 181 -13.78 5.95 -20.18
N SER A 182 -13.10 7.03 -19.77
CA SER A 182 -11.66 7.06 -19.52
C SER A 182 -11.28 6.71 -18.07
N MET A 183 -12.27 6.50 -17.20
CA MET A 183 -12.06 6.19 -15.79
C MET A 183 -12.01 4.68 -15.54
N TRP A 184 -11.05 4.30 -14.70
CA TRP A 184 -10.79 2.91 -14.32
C TRP A 184 -10.84 2.77 -12.82
N GLN A 185 -11.70 1.89 -12.34
CA GLN A 185 -11.74 1.52 -10.93
C GLN A 185 -10.60 0.57 -10.62
N VAL A 186 -9.82 0.91 -9.60
CA VAL A 186 -8.70 0.08 -9.15
C VAL A 186 -9.16 -0.87 -8.04
N GLN A 187 -8.98 -2.16 -8.28
CA GLN A 187 -9.34 -3.24 -7.37
C GLN A 187 -8.15 -4.19 -7.15
N GLN A 188 -8.05 -4.78 -5.97
CA GLN A 188 -7.00 -5.75 -5.68
C GLN A 188 -7.38 -7.13 -6.24
N HIS A 189 -6.45 -7.82 -6.91
CA HIS A 189 -6.72 -9.13 -7.53
C HIS A 189 -5.80 -10.26 -7.03
N ALA A 190 -4.59 -9.95 -6.54
CA ALA A 190 -3.69 -10.90 -5.85
C ALA A 190 -2.60 -10.13 -5.05
N GLU A 191 -1.59 -10.83 -4.52
CA GLU A 191 -0.51 -10.22 -3.69
C GLU A 191 0.27 -9.10 -4.39
N HIS A 192 0.36 -9.11 -5.72
CA HIS A 192 1.10 -8.10 -6.47
C HIS A 192 0.39 -7.64 -7.76
N TRP A 193 -0.87 -8.03 -7.92
CA TRP A 193 -1.69 -7.71 -9.09
C TRP A 193 -2.83 -6.78 -8.73
N LEU A 194 -2.94 -5.71 -9.51
CA LEU A 194 -4.09 -4.81 -9.50
C LEU A 194 -4.95 -5.08 -10.73
N ARG A 195 -6.27 -5.12 -10.52
CA ARG A 195 -7.28 -5.12 -11.58
C ARG A 195 -7.78 -3.70 -11.79
N LEU A 196 -7.81 -3.27 -13.04
CA LEU A 196 -8.46 -2.07 -13.52
C LEU A 196 -9.75 -2.47 -14.23
N GLN A 197 -10.87 -1.93 -13.81
CA GLN A 197 -12.17 -2.15 -14.43
C GLN A 197 -12.71 -0.85 -14.99
N ASN A 198 -13.14 -0.83 -16.26
CA ASN A 198 -13.68 0.39 -16.87
C ASN A 198 -15.01 0.79 -16.20
N ALA A 199 -15.25 2.10 -16.08
CA ALA A 199 -16.50 2.61 -15.50
C ALA A 199 -17.72 2.43 -16.40
N CYS A 200 -17.56 2.53 -17.72
CA CYS A 200 -18.65 2.39 -18.71
C CYS A 200 -18.83 0.93 -19.16
N GLU A 201 -17.74 0.19 -19.31
CA GLU A 201 -17.76 -1.18 -19.84
C GLU A 201 -17.19 -2.14 -18.79
N GLN A 202 -18.08 -2.65 -17.92
CA GLN A 202 -17.66 -3.46 -16.77
C GLN A 202 -16.94 -4.76 -17.15
N HIS A 203 -17.11 -5.23 -18.40
CA HIS A 203 -16.45 -6.42 -18.93
C HIS A 203 -15.00 -6.16 -19.33
N SER A 204 -14.63 -4.91 -19.58
CA SER A 204 -13.27 -4.53 -19.95
C SER A 204 -12.40 -4.40 -18.72
N MET A 205 -11.45 -5.33 -18.62
CA MET A 205 -10.57 -5.49 -17.47
C MET A 205 -9.13 -5.54 -17.92
N TRP A 206 -8.29 -4.78 -17.21
CA TRP A 206 -6.84 -4.81 -17.39
C TRP A 206 -6.15 -5.11 -16.07
N PHE A 207 -4.94 -5.64 -16.16
CA PHE A 207 -4.14 -6.00 -15.01
C PHE A 207 -2.80 -5.26 -15.01
N ILE A 208 -2.36 -4.86 -13.82
CA ILE A 208 -1.05 -4.26 -13.58
C ILE A 208 -0.28 -5.14 -12.60
N ASN A 209 0.92 -5.55 -13.01
CA ASN A 209 1.88 -6.21 -12.13
C ASN A 209 2.75 -5.15 -11.43
N MET A 210 2.69 -5.08 -10.09
CA MET A 210 3.49 -4.13 -9.31
C MET A 210 4.96 -4.56 -9.14
N LEU A 211 5.33 -5.79 -9.52
CA LEU A 211 6.71 -6.27 -9.46
C LEU A 211 7.56 -5.83 -10.65
N HIS A 212 6.92 -5.44 -11.76
CA HIS A 212 7.65 -5.01 -12.95
C HIS A 212 8.43 -3.72 -12.67
N THR A 213 9.74 -3.80 -12.93
CA THR A 213 10.85 -2.91 -12.51
C THR A 213 10.87 -1.52 -13.16
N HIS A 214 9.84 -1.16 -13.93
CA HIS A 214 9.63 0.19 -14.49
C HIS A 214 9.24 1.27 -13.47
N LEU A 215 9.49 0.99 -12.20
CA LEU A 215 9.26 1.88 -11.08
C LEU A 215 9.91 3.27 -11.34
N GLN A 216 11.01 3.34 -12.07
CA GLN A 216 11.65 4.61 -12.38
C GLN A 216 10.99 5.40 -13.54
N SER A 217 10.38 4.72 -14.52
CA SER A 217 9.82 5.37 -15.72
C SER A 217 8.40 5.90 -15.53
N ARG A 218 7.78 5.71 -14.36
CA ARG A 218 6.39 6.11 -14.06
C ARG A 218 5.38 5.50 -15.05
N THR A 219 5.71 4.36 -15.63
CA THR A 219 4.92 3.68 -16.65
C THR A 219 4.66 2.23 -16.28
N TYR A 220 3.54 1.70 -16.73
CA TYR A 220 3.11 0.32 -16.51
C TYR A 220 2.70 -0.33 -17.81
N MET A 221 2.68 -1.65 -17.82
CA MET A 221 2.03 -2.43 -18.87
C MET A 221 0.62 -2.77 -18.41
N LEU A 222 -0.34 -2.63 -19.32
CA LEU A 222 -1.69 -3.15 -19.12
C LEU A 222 -1.74 -4.55 -19.71
N LEU A 223 -2.09 -5.53 -18.87
CA LEU A 223 -2.05 -6.94 -19.21
C LEU A 223 -3.47 -7.49 -19.30
N THR A 224 -3.74 -8.37 -20.26
CA THR A 224 -5.07 -8.99 -20.45
C THR A 224 -5.47 -9.92 -19.32
N SER A 225 -4.49 -10.45 -18.58
CA SER A 225 -4.70 -11.30 -17.40
C SER A 225 -3.60 -11.11 -16.37
N ALA A 226 -3.82 -11.60 -15.14
CA ALA A 226 -2.83 -11.61 -14.07
C ALA A 226 -1.81 -12.74 -14.27
N SER A 227 -1.07 -12.69 -15.38
CA SER A 227 -0.06 -13.67 -15.78
C SER A 227 1.13 -12.97 -16.42
N ASP A 228 2.33 -13.45 -16.16
CA ASP A 228 3.55 -12.92 -16.79
C ASP A 228 3.60 -13.21 -18.30
N ASN A 229 2.82 -14.19 -18.76
CA ASN A 229 2.65 -14.54 -20.17
C ASN A 229 1.45 -13.84 -20.83
N ALA A 230 0.76 -12.95 -20.11
CA ALA A 230 -0.38 -12.23 -20.65
C ALA A 230 0.02 -11.30 -21.80
N SER A 231 -0.88 -11.12 -22.74
CA SER A 231 -0.72 -10.11 -23.78
C SER A 231 -0.74 -8.72 -23.17
N ARG A 232 0.12 -7.84 -23.69
CA ARG A 232 0.21 -6.43 -23.32
C ARG A 232 -0.66 -5.63 -24.25
N PHE A 233 -1.44 -4.72 -23.70
CA PHE A 233 -2.19 -3.76 -24.48
C PHE A 233 -1.32 -2.54 -24.81
N CYS A 234 -1.18 -2.28 -26.10
CA CYS A 234 -0.27 -1.28 -26.66
C CYS A 234 -1.02 -0.38 -27.64
N VAL A 235 -0.59 0.87 -27.79
CA VAL A 235 -1.21 1.82 -28.71
C VAL A 235 -0.16 2.37 -29.67
N GLY A 236 -0.33 2.06 -30.96
CA GLY A 236 0.56 2.56 -32.00
C GLY A 236 0.44 4.08 -32.20
N GLN A 237 1.34 4.66 -32.99
CA GLN A 237 1.37 6.10 -33.27
C GLN A 237 0.08 6.66 -33.88
N GLN A 238 -0.69 5.82 -34.56
CA GLN A 238 -1.97 6.18 -35.18
C GLN A 238 -3.15 6.11 -34.20
N GLY A 239 -2.91 5.84 -32.91
CA GLY A 239 -3.96 5.68 -31.90
C GLY A 239 -4.66 4.32 -31.96
N VAL A 240 -4.18 3.39 -32.77
CA VAL A 240 -4.75 2.04 -32.90
C VAL A 240 -4.19 1.14 -31.80
N GLY A 241 -5.10 0.57 -31.00
CA GLY A 241 -4.78 -0.41 -29.97
C GLY A 241 -4.49 -1.79 -30.55
N TYR A 242 -3.49 -2.49 -30.03
CA TYR A 242 -3.19 -3.88 -30.35
C TYR A 242 -2.69 -4.65 -29.13
N LEU A 243 -2.67 -5.98 -29.25
CA LEU A 243 -2.16 -6.88 -28.23
C LEU A 243 -0.81 -7.45 -28.65
N GLU A 244 0.23 -7.17 -27.86
CA GLU A 244 1.55 -7.75 -28.03
C GLU A 244 1.71 -8.99 -27.14
N HIS A 245 2.23 -10.09 -27.68
CA HIS A 245 2.65 -11.23 -26.87
C HIS A 245 4.00 -10.94 -26.21
N ALA A 246 4.36 -11.66 -25.15
CA ALA A 246 5.35 -11.26 -24.12
C ALA A 246 6.79 -10.91 -24.58
N ASP A 247 7.11 -11.08 -25.87
CA ASP A 247 8.46 -11.07 -26.45
C ASP A 247 8.88 -9.68 -26.95
N GLY A 248 8.94 -8.69 -26.05
CA GLY A 248 9.47 -7.36 -26.38
C GLY A 248 9.08 -6.25 -25.41
N TRP A 249 10.03 -5.42 -24.99
CA TRP A 249 9.73 -4.16 -24.31
C TRP A 249 9.54 -3.06 -25.35
N GLN A 250 8.28 -2.78 -25.70
CA GLN A 250 7.95 -1.68 -26.61
C GLN A 250 7.46 -0.43 -25.86
N LYS A 251 7.76 0.74 -26.41
CA LYS A 251 7.40 2.04 -25.81
C LYS A 251 5.90 2.33 -25.90
N ASP A 252 5.22 1.77 -26.89
CA ASP A 252 3.77 1.86 -27.14
C ASP A 252 2.92 1.06 -26.14
N CYS A 253 3.53 0.15 -25.37
CA CYS A 253 2.87 -0.59 -24.31
C CYS A 253 2.96 0.10 -22.93
N GLN A 254 3.48 1.34 -22.88
CA GLN A 254 3.76 2.05 -21.63
C GLN A 254 2.65 3.05 -21.26
N TRP A 255 2.03 2.79 -20.11
CA TRP A 255 0.88 3.54 -19.61
C TRP A 255 1.23 4.39 -18.40
N ARG A 256 0.87 5.67 -18.45
CA ARG A 256 0.91 6.58 -17.31
C ARG A 256 -0.45 6.62 -16.63
N LEU A 257 -0.46 6.36 -15.33
CA LEU A 257 -1.67 6.44 -14.51
C LEU A 257 -1.79 7.84 -13.89
N ASN A 258 -2.98 8.40 -13.90
CA ASN A 258 -3.26 9.69 -13.26
C ASN A 258 -4.43 9.53 -12.29
N ASP A 259 -4.36 10.24 -11.17
CA ASP A 259 -5.48 10.35 -10.24
C ASP A 259 -6.62 11.12 -10.90
N CYS A 260 -7.79 10.50 -10.96
CA CYS A 260 -8.99 11.18 -11.41
C CYS A 260 -10.19 10.95 -10.48
N THR A 261 -9.91 10.80 -9.19
CA THR A 261 -10.92 10.66 -8.14
C THR A 261 -11.92 11.82 -8.08
N GLN A 262 -11.56 13.01 -8.58
CA GLN A 262 -12.42 14.18 -8.64
C GLN A 262 -13.40 14.17 -9.82
N LEU A 263 -13.12 13.45 -10.91
CA LEU A 263 -13.96 13.45 -12.13
C LEU A 263 -15.41 12.99 -11.88
N PRO A 264 -15.68 11.91 -11.12
CA PRO A 264 -17.05 11.49 -10.83
C PRO A 264 -17.89 12.56 -10.13
N GLN A 265 -17.27 13.37 -9.26
CA GLN A 265 -17.96 14.45 -8.56
C GLN A 265 -18.34 15.59 -9.51
N PHE A 266 -17.44 15.96 -10.41
CA PHE A 266 -17.72 16.99 -11.42
C PHE A 266 -18.79 16.55 -12.42
N LEU A 267 -18.83 15.27 -12.80
CA LEU A 267 -19.76 14.78 -13.81
C LEU A 267 -21.19 14.66 -13.25
N ASN A 268 -21.35 14.27 -11.99
CA ASN A 268 -22.65 14.31 -11.30
C ASN A 268 -23.16 15.73 -11.01
N LEU A 269 -22.27 16.73 -10.95
CA LEU A 269 -22.65 18.14 -10.80
C LEU A 269 -23.10 18.76 -12.13
N VAL A 270 -22.56 18.29 -13.25
CA VAL A 270 -22.99 18.75 -14.59
C VAL A 270 -24.38 18.20 -14.94
N ASP A 271 -24.70 16.97 -14.54
CA ASP A 271 -26.05 16.38 -14.75
C ASP A 271 -27.15 17.02 -13.88
N ASN A 272 -26.79 17.74 -12.82
CA ASN A 272 -27.74 18.46 -11.95
C ASN A 272 -27.70 19.99 -12.14
N GLY A 273 -27.00 20.48 -13.17
CA GLY A 273 -26.63 21.89 -13.31
C GLY A 273 -27.03 22.57 -14.62
N PHE A 274 -27.88 21.96 -15.44
CA PHE A 274 -28.55 22.62 -16.57
C PHE A 274 -29.99 22.11 -16.71
N ALA A 275 -30.91 22.80 -16.05
CA ALA A 275 -32.32 22.88 -16.41
C ALA A 275 -32.72 24.36 -16.35
#